data_AF-A0A4D7CT71-F1
#
_entry.id   AF-A0A4D7CT71-F1
#
_cell.length_a   1.000
_cell.length_b   1.000
_cell.length_c   1.000
_cell.angle_alpha   90.00
_cell.angle_beta   90.00
_cell.angle_gamma   90.00
#
_symmetry.space_group_name_H-M   'P 1'
#
loop_
_entity.id
_entity.type
_entity.pdbx_description
1 polymer ?
#
loop_
_entity_poly.entity_id
_entity_poly.type
_entity_poly.pdbx_seq_one_letter_code
_entity_poly.pdbx_strand_id
1 'polypeptide(L)'
;MRKSLEQVYLMIQFNKLESIDVIESHIKDWFWMGKIISAGEPLTYQELVDDHTINYSETAFLHKIVSWSEEAETHLIAKNTHLSCECYVENGYLAQTILMPFERFHDVKRIVEDYLDQKMQEQGLYAYIRDYQEYLSHNLFYLDERKQYLVHDLPNLRQMKNDQSEIVIDCSQLSGYDLMFEKLCLTSCWKMWFSSNYYHLIPKQAFLDVQQVDRIDVLDNEVVRIMLFDSPNNWQLPANLSFQRLFRKQLGFDQIEWINGVGVLEDPYAEFIKAQHMIQMIQYQNENMQPVAKTQATHFISRLFNYSEHVYLEARRSGQLNYQAYFPFETIDTKESLAYWLLNTEYCLDNGVEALTYYIDYYLRALRKLSKQDNRPTLLRFYLPEKAFNQLSEDQLINALLDKQYLVYPAIDKNHYLVVKYGQTISVRFDQANYLRSDAKNWRQPEEKLDDETKERFEDKIKDYFMRNRIKKED
;
A
#
# COMPACT_ATOMS: atom_id res chain seq x y z
N MET A 1 33.07 -11.33 5.15
CA MET A 1 32.15 -10.27 5.62
C MET A 1 31.86 -9.40 4.40
N ARG A 2 30.65 -9.44 3.85
CA ARG A 2 30.29 -8.60 2.69
C ARG A 2 30.18 -7.15 3.18
N LYS A 3 30.80 -6.20 2.47
CA LYS A 3 30.63 -4.77 2.77
C LYS A 3 29.22 -4.36 2.35
N SER A 4 28.64 -3.39 3.06
CA SER A 4 27.46 -2.65 2.58
C SER A 4 27.73 -2.16 1.16
N LEU A 5 26.72 -2.19 0.28
CA LEU A 5 26.88 -1.69 -1.08
C LEU A 5 27.12 -0.18 -1.10
N GLU A 6 26.70 0.57 -0.07
CA GLU A 6 26.85 2.04 0.05
C GLU A 6 26.45 2.77 -1.24
N GLN A 7 25.35 2.32 -1.83
CA GLN A 7 24.81 2.83 -3.09
C GLN A 7 23.44 3.46 -2.87
N VAL A 8 23.20 4.55 -3.58
CA VAL A 8 21.91 5.22 -3.66
C VAL A 8 21.22 4.77 -4.94
N TYR A 9 19.97 4.38 -4.80
CA TYR A 9 19.09 3.99 -5.88
C TYR A 9 18.01 5.05 -6.10
N LEU A 10 17.89 5.48 -7.34
CA LEU A 10 16.92 6.45 -7.81
C LEU A 10 16.03 5.76 -8.83
N MET A 11 14.74 6.06 -8.78
CA MET A 11 13.76 5.61 -9.74
C MET A 11 12.82 6.76 -10.07
N ILE A 12 12.50 6.91 -11.35
CA ILE A 12 11.38 7.73 -11.82
C ILE A 12 10.62 6.95 -12.89
N GLN A 13 9.30 6.95 -12.75
CA GLN A 13 8.37 6.44 -13.74
C GLN A 13 7.58 7.61 -14.30
N PHE A 14 7.35 7.63 -15.62
CA PHE A 14 6.52 8.64 -16.29
C PHE A 14 5.12 8.10 -16.56
N ASN A 15 4.17 9.01 -16.72
CA ASN A 15 2.87 8.71 -17.31
C ASN A 15 3.04 8.19 -18.75
N LYS A 16 1.96 7.68 -19.35
CA LYS A 16 1.99 7.33 -20.76
C LYS A 16 2.25 8.61 -21.58
N LEU A 17 3.40 8.66 -22.24
CA LEU A 17 3.82 9.75 -23.11
C LEU A 17 3.29 9.47 -24.52
N GLU A 18 2.54 10.42 -25.09
CA GLU A 18 1.90 10.26 -26.40
C GLU A 18 2.75 10.79 -27.57
N SER A 19 3.87 11.46 -27.27
CA SER A 19 4.72 12.10 -28.27
C SER A 19 6.12 11.50 -28.24
N ILE A 20 6.56 10.99 -29.40
CA ILE A 20 7.92 10.51 -29.63
C ILE A 20 8.95 11.59 -29.26
N ASP A 21 8.72 12.85 -29.65
CA ASP A 21 9.62 13.97 -29.35
C ASP A 21 9.80 14.18 -27.83
N VAL A 22 8.72 14.01 -27.05
CA VAL A 22 8.75 14.13 -25.59
C VAL A 22 9.54 12.98 -24.98
N ILE A 23 9.30 11.74 -25.45
CA ILE A 23 10.04 10.55 -25.01
C ILE A 23 11.54 10.73 -25.30
N GLU A 24 11.90 11.09 -26.53
CA GLU A 24 13.29 11.36 -26.91
C GLU A 24 13.94 12.44 -26.03
N SER A 25 13.21 13.51 -25.71
CA SER A 25 13.71 14.57 -24.83
C SER A 25 14.03 14.01 -23.45
N HIS A 26 13.14 13.21 -22.85
CA HIS A 26 13.40 12.60 -21.55
C HIS A 26 14.56 11.61 -21.57
N ILE A 27 14.72 10.84 -22.65
CA ILE A 27 15.87 9.93 -22.81
C ILE A 27 17.17 10.73 -22.96
N LYS A 28 17.16 11.83 -23.73
CA LYS A 28 18.33 12.73 -23.88
C LYS A 28 18.71 13.36 -22.54
N ASP A 29 17.73 13.83 -21.77
CA ASP A 29 17.98 14.41 -20.44
C ASP A 29 18.57 13.37 -19.48
N TRP A 30 18.06 12.14 -19.49
CA TRP A 30 18.62 11.01 -18.75
C TRP A 30 20.07 10.70 -19.16
N PHE A 31 20.35 10.68 -20.46
CA PHE A 31 21.71 10.46 -20.98
C PHE A 31 22.67 11.53 -20.45
N TRP A 32 22.30 12.80 -20.54
CA TRP A 32 23.12 13.90 -20.05
C TRP A 32 23.26 13.89 -18.52
N MET A 33 22.20 13.51 -17.81
CA MET A 33 22.27 13.29 -16.36
C MET A 33 23.32 12.23 -16.02
N GLY A 34 23.33 11.09 -16.72
CA GLY A 34 24.34 10.05 -16.56
C GLY A 34 25.76 10.57 -16.79
N LYS A 35 25.99 11.41 -17.81
CA LYS A 35 27.29 12.06 -18.09
C LYS A 35 27.72 13.03 -16.99
N ILE A 36 26.79 13.83 -16.44
CA ILE A 36 27.08 14.76 -15.34
C ILE A 36 27.45 13.97 -14.09
N ILE A 37 26.67 12.92 -13.77
CA ILE A 37 26.91 12.07 -12.60
C ILE A 37 28.20 11.26 -12.76
N SER A 38 28.62 10.89 -13.98
CA SER A 38 29.88 10.14 -14.16
C SER A 38 31.15 10.97 -13.88
N ALA A 39 31.04 12.29 -13.65
CA ALA A 39 32.18 13.16 -13.32
C ALA A 39 33.31 13.16 -14.36
N GLY A 40 33.00 12.82 -15.62
CA GLY A 40 34.00 12.67 -16.69
C GLY A 40 34.62 11.27 -16.78
N GLU A 41 34.24 10.34 -15.91
CA GLU A 41 34.57 8.93 -16.12
C GLU A 41 33.83 8.40 -17.36
N PRO A 42 34.52 7.60 -18.20
CA PRO A 42 33.92 7.04 -19.40
C PRO A 42 32.80 6.06 -19.05
N LEU A 43 31.69 6.17 -19.77
CA LEU A 43 30.56 5.25 -19.69
C LEU A 43 30.62 4.28 -20.87
N THR A 44 30.20 3.05 -20.61
CA THR A 44 29.84 2.07 -21.64
C THR A 44 28.36 2.22 -21.94
N TYR A 45 28.00 2.26 -23.22
CA TYR A 45 26.63 2.42 -23.68
C TYR A 45 26.14 1.13 -24.32
N GLN A 46 24.99 0.65 -23.84
CA GLN A 46 24.45 -0.65 -24.20
C GLN A 46 22.95 -0.57 -24.46
N GLU A 47 22.46 -1.46 -25.31
CA GLU A 47 21.04 -1.79 -25.46
C GLU A 47 20.84 -3.26 -25.11
N LEU A 48 19.79 -3.59 -24.38
CA LEU A 48 19.36 -4.97 -24.15
C LEU A 48 18.21 -5.29 -25.11
N VAL A 49 18.40 -6.34 -25.93
CA VAL A 49 17.42 -6.84 -26.90
C VAL A 49 17.38 -8.36 -26.79
N ASP A 50 16.23 -8.95 -26.48
CA ASP A 50 16.05 -10.40 -26.34
C ASP A 50 17.15 -11.07 -25.49
N ASP A 51 17.43 -10.52 -24.30
CA ASP A 51 18.52 -10.95 -23.38
C ASP A 51 19.96 -10.82 -23.94
N HIS A 52 20.14 -10.19 -25.11
CA HIS A 52 21.43 -9.90 -25.70
C HIS A 52 21.83 -8.44 -25.51
N THR A 53 23.08 -8.22 -25.10
CA THR A 53 23.63 -6.88 -24.93
C THR A 53 24.36 -6.43 -26.20
N ILE A 54 23.92 -5.33 -26.78
CA ILE A 54 24.56 -4.67 -27.92
C ILE A 54 25.32 -3.45 -27.40
N ASN A 55 26.61 -3.34 -27.72
CA ASN A 55 27.45 -2.22 -27.31
C ASN A 55 27.51 -1.15 -28.40
N TYR A 56 27.47 0.12 -27.99
CA TYR A 56 27.52 1.27 -28.89
C TYR A 56 28.69 2.19 -28.56
N SER A 57 29.22 2.87 -29.59
CA SER A 57 29.96 4.12 -29.35
C SER A 57 29.00 5.19 -28.86
N GLU A 58 29.50 6.21 -28.15
CA GLU A 58 28.67 7.32 -27.66
C GLU A 58 27.87 7.99 -28.79
N THR A 59 28.52 8.23 -29.94
CA THR A 59 27.87 8.82 -31.11
C THR A 59 26.76 7.94 -31.68
N ALA A 60 27.00 6.62 -31.79
CA ALA A 60 26.01 5.68 -32.28
C ALA A 60 24.82 5.55 -31.31
N PHE A 61 25.09 5.60 -30.00
CA PHE A 61 24.07 5.56 -28.96
C PHE A 61 23.15 6.79 -29.01
N LEU A 62 23.72 7.98 -29.17
CA LEU A 62 22.96 9.21 -29.35
C LEU A 62 22.08 9.16 -30.62
N HIS A 63 22.61 8.64 -31.73
CA HIS A 63 21.81 8.45 -32.94
C HIS A 63 20.65 7.47 -32.74
N LYS A 64 20.87 6.39 -31.97
CA LYS A 64 19.82 5.41 -31.63
C LYS A 64 18.69 6.06 -30.83
N ILE A 65 19.00 6.91 -29.86
CA ILE A 65 17.99 7.65 -29.07
C ILE A 65 17.09 8.49 -29.99
N VAL A 66 17.66 9.12 -31.02
CA VAL A 66 16.94 9.97 -31.99
C VAL A 66 16.18 9.15 -33.04
N SER A 67 16.41 7.83 -33.11
CA SER A 67 15.76 6.96 -34.09
C SER A 67 14.79 5.97 -33.44
N TRP A 68 14.31 6.28 -32.24
CA TRP A 68 13.40 5.41 -31.51
C TRP A 68 11.99 5.44 -32.13
N SER A 69 11.25 4.33 -31.97
CA SER A 69 9.88 4.15 -32.49
C SER A 69 8.94 3.65 -31.40
N GLU A 70 7.69 4.12 -31.42
CA GLU A 70 6.67 3.82 -30.41
C GLU A 70 6.35 2.33 -30.21
N GLU A 71 6.59 1.52 -31.23
CA GLU A 71 6.35 0.07 -31.23
C GLU A 71 7.52 -0.76 -30.64
N ALA A 72 8.66 -0.14 -30.35
CA ALA A 72 9.86 -0.85 -29.92
C ALA A 72 10.04 -0.80 -28.39
N GLU A 73 9.99 -1.97 -27.75
CA GLU A 73 10.54 -2.14 -26.41
C GLU A 73 12.05 -1.86 -26.45
N THR A 74 12.52 -0.95 -25.61
CA THR A 74 13.92 -0.52 -25.61
C THR A 74 14.43 -0.40 -24.18
N HIS A 75 15.51 -1.11 -23.88
CA HIS A 75 16.24 -0.99 -22.62
C HIS A 75 17.64 -0.46 -22.88
N LEU A 76 17.83 0.81 -22.56
CA LEU A 76 19.08 1.54 -22.73
C LEU A 76 19.85 1.58 -21.41
N ILE A 77 21.15 1.34 -21.47
CA ILE A 77 22.03 1.28 -20.30
C ILE A 77 23.28 2.13 -20.56
N ALA A 78 23.60 3.02 -19.63
CA ALA A 78 24.84 3.79 -19.61
C ALA A 78 25.53 3.57 -18.25
N LYS A 79 26.65 2.83 -18.23
CA LYS A 79 27.28 2.41 -16.98
C LYS A 79 28.80 2.40 -17.00
N ASN A 80 29.39 2.47 -15.82
CA ASN A 80 30.80 2.17 -15.58
C ASN A 80 30.92 1.25 -14.33
N THR A 81 32.10 1.18 -13.72
CA THR A 81 32.35 0.34 -12.54
C THR A 81 31.54 0.74 -11.31
N HIS A 82 31.10 2.00 -11.20
CA HIS A 82 30.50 2.57 -10.00
C HIS A 82 29.07 3.08 -10.20
N LEU A 83 28.76 3.53 -11.42
CA LEU A 83 27.49 4.13 -11.81
C LEU A 83 26.78 3.21 -12.82
N SER A 84 25.50 2.95 -12.60
CA SER A 84 24.60 2.38 -13.61
C SER A 84 23.42 3.31 -13.81
N CYS A 85 23.23 3.80 -15.02
CA CYS A 85 22.00 4.49 -15.43
C CYS A 85 21.27 3.56 -16.38
N GLU A 86 19.97 3.38 -16.18
CA GLU A 86 19.13 2.57 -17.07
C GLU A 86 17.87 3.34 -17.43
N CYS A 87 17.41 3.15 -18.66
CA CYS A 87 16.22 3.77 -19.21
C CYS A 87 15.44 2.71 -19.98
N TYR A 88 14.23 2.42 -19.53
CA TYR A 88 13.32 1.46 -20.13
C TYR A 88 12.17 2.20 -20.79
N VAL A 89 11.88 1.85 -22.04
CA VAL A 89 10.81 2.43 -22.85
C VAL A 89 9.95 1.33 -23.42
N GLU A 90 8.64 1.38 -23.17
CA GLU A 90 7.70 0.41 -23.69
C GLU A 90 6.31 1.05 -23.85
N ASN A 91 5.72 1.01 -25.05
CA ASN A 91 4.35 1.44 -25.30
C ASN A 91 4.03 2.87 -24.80
N GLY A 92 4.99 3.79 -24.94
CA GLY A 92 4.90 5.18 -24.46
C GLY A 92 5.14 5.36 -22.95
N TYR A 93 5.35 4.28 -22.20
CA TYR A 93 5.83 4.35 -20.81
C TYR A 93 7.34 4.44 -20.78
N LEU A 94 7.83 5.26 -19.86
CA LEU A 94 9.25 5.49 -19.65
C LEU A 94 9.56 5.28 -18.17
N ALA A 95 10.61 4.52 -17.88
CA ALA A 95 11.15 4.33 -16.55
C ALA A 95 12.65 4.59 -16.57
N GLN A 96 13.17 5.29 -15.57
CA GLN A 96 14.59 5.59 -15.48
C GLN A 96 15.08 5.23 -14.08
N THR A 97 16.21 4.53 -14.04
CA THR A 97 16.89 4.21 -12.79
C THR A 97 18.32 4.71 -12.82
N ILE A 98 18.82 5.09 -11.64
CA ILE A 98 20.22 5.44 -11.45
C ILE A 98 20.69 4.78 -10.15
N LEU A 99 21.78 4.03 -10.24
CA LEU A 99 22.48 3.43 -9.12
C LEU A 99 23.88 4.03 -9.04
N MET A 100 24.22 4.68 -7.93
CA MET A 100 25.51 5.36 -7.78
C MET A 100 26.06 5.22 -6.34
N PRO A 101 27.36 5.41 -6.10
CA PRO A 101 27.91 5.44 -4.76
C PRO A 101 27.36 6.61 -3.95
N PHE A 102 27.17 6.42 -2.64
CA PHE A 102 26.63 7.46 -1.77
C PHE A 102 27.49 8.75 -1.75
N GLU A 103 28.81 8.62 -1.77
CA GLU A 103 29.72 9.77 -1.85
C GLU A 103 29.43 10.61 -3.11
N ARG A 104 29.23 9.94 -4.25
CA ARG A 104 28.89 10.63 -5.49
C ARG A 104 27.52 11.29 -5.42
N PHE A 105 26.53 10.60 -4.87
CA PHE A 105 25.21 11.18 -4.63
C PHE A 105 25.30 12.44 -3.77
N HIS A 106 26.13 12.44 -2.73
CA HIS A 106 26.33 13.60 -1.86
C HIS A 106 26.81 14.83 -2.65
N ASP A 107 27.79 14.64 -3.54
CA ASP A 107 28.35 15.72 -4.37
C ASP A 107 27.34 16.31 -5.36
N VAL A 108 26.47 15.47 -5.93
CA VAL A 108 25.50 15.87 -6.97
C VAL A 108 24.06 15.95 -6.48
N LYS A 109 23.82 15.85 -5.17
CA LYS A 109 22.48 15.73 -4.56
C LYS A 109 21.51 16.76 -5.11
N ARG A 110 21.93 18.03 -5.16
CA ARG A 110 21.08 19.12 -5.66
C ARG A 110 20.69 18.93 -7.12
N ILE A 111 21.63 18.55 -7.98
CA ILE A 111 21.39 18.33 -9.41
C ILE A 111 20.38 17.18 -9.60
N VAL A 112 20.53 16.12 -8.82
CA VAL A 112 19.64 14.96 -8.82
C VAL A 112 18.23 15.36 -8.37
N GLU A 113 18.11 16.08 -7.25
CA GLU A 113 16.81 16.50 -6.73
C GLU A 113 16.11 17.50 -7.68
N ASP A 114 16.85 18.46 -8.23
CA ASP A 114 16.33 19.43 -9.21
C ASP A 114 15.83 18.70 -10.49
N TYR A 115 16.52 17.65 -10.93
CA TYR A 115 16.09 16.83 -12.06
C TYR A 115 14.79 16.08 -11.77
N LEU A 116 14.69 15.42 -10.61
CA LEU A 116 13.48 14.69 -10.24
C LEU A 116 12.30 15.65 -10.04
N ASP A 117 12.51 16.80 -9.40
CA ASP A 117 11.49 17.84 -9.26
C ASP A 117 10.96 18.24 -10.65
N GLN A 118 11.84 18.62 -11.57
CA GLN A 118 11.45 19.04 -12.92
C GLN A 118 10.71 17.92 -13.67
N LYS A 119 11.24 16.69 -13.68
CA LYS A 119 10.63 15.58 -14.40
C LYS A 119 9.29 15.16 -13.82
N MET A 120 9.15 15.21 -12.49
CA MET A 120 7.88 14.97 -11.81
C MET A 120 6.85 16.05 -12.13
N GLN A 121 7.24 17.33 -12.14
CA GLN A 121 6.36 18.42 -12.51
C GLN A 121 5.92 18.33 -13.98
N GLU A 122 6.76 17.85 -14.89
CA GLU A 122 6.41 17.71 -16.31
C GLU A 122 5.39 16.57 -16.57
N GLN A 123 5.82 15.32 -16.42
CA GLN A 123 5.05 14.13 -16.81
C GLN A 123 5.32 12.92 -15.91
N GLY A 124 6.04 13.10 -14.80
CA GLY A 124 6.36 12.01 -13.88
C GLY A 124 5.12 11.48 -13.17
N LEU A 125 5.04 10.16 -13.05
CA LEU A 125 4.01 9.44 -12.31
C LEU A 125 4.40 9.32 -10.83
N TYR A 126 5.61 8.82 -10.57
CA TYR A 126 6.24 8.79 -9.26
C TYR A 126 7.76 8.79 -9.39
N ALA A 127 8.44 9.22 -8.32
CA ALA A 127 9.87 9.06 -8.18
C ALA A 127 10.25 8.78 -6.73
N TYR A 128 11.43 8.21 -6.52
CA TYR A 128 12.02 8.09 -5.19
C TYR A 128 13.54 8.02 -5.23
N ILE A 129 14.15 8.38 -4.09
CA ILE A 129 15.56 8.16 -3.79
C ILE A 129 15.65 7.37 -2.49
N ARG A 130 16.43 6.28 -2.50
CA ARG A 130 16.63 5.41 -1.34
C ARG A 130 18.00 4.76 -1.34
N ASP A 131 18.36 4.14 -0.22
CA ASP A 131 19.54 3.26 -0.17
C ASP A 131 19.24 1.95 -0.92
N TYR A 132 20.22 1.44 -1.65
CA TYR A 132 20.00 0.25 -2.48
C TYR A 132 19.90 -1.04 -1.64
N GLN A 133 20.61 -1.13 -0.52
CA GLN A 133 20.43 -2.25 0.40
C GLN A 133 19.06 -2.19 1.07
N GLU A 134 18.52 -1.00 1.36
CA GLU A 134 17.13 -0.83 1.79
C GLU A 134 16.17 -1.45 0.76
N TYR A 135 16.27 -1.03 -0.51
CA TYR A 135 15.44 -1.53 -1.60
C TYR A 135 15.48 -3.05 -1.69
N LEU A 136 16.67 -3.65 -1.73
CA LEU A 136 16.81 -5.10 -1.82
C LEU A 136 16.28 -5.80 -0.57
N SER A 137 16.55 -5.25 0.62
CA SER A 137 16.13 -5.87 1.89
C SER A 137 14.60 -5.93 2.04
N HIS A 138 13.91 -4.93 1.48
CA HIS A 138 12.47 -4.77 1.58
C HIS A 138 11.68 -5.36 0.40
N ASN A 139 12.33 -5.65 -0.74
CA ASN A 139 11.64 -6.08 -1.96
C ASN A 139 12.04 -7.45 -2.51
N LEU A 140 13.14 -8.08 -2.03
CA LEU A 140 13.50 -9.43 -2.48
C LEU A 140 12.67 -10.50 -1.75
N PHE A 141 11.82 -11.21 -2.50
CA PHE A 141 10.97 -12.28 -2.00
C PHE A 141 11.72 -13.61 -1.84
N TYR A 142 12.58 -13.95 -2.82
CA TYR A 142 13.20 -15.27 -2.89
C TYR A 142 14.39 -15.40 -1.92
N LEU A 143 14.39 -16.47 -1.13
CA LEU A 143 15.40 -16.71 -0.10
C LEU A 143 16.83 -16.77 -0.66
N ASP A 144 17.03 -17.33 -1.85
CA ASP A 144 18.36 -17.48 -2.43
C ASP A 144 18.90 -16.16 -2.99
N GLU A 145 18.06 -15.32 -3.59
CA GLU A 145 18.42 -13.95 -3.97
C GLU A 145 18.79 -13.12 -2.74
N ARG A 146 18.00 -13.23 -1.66
CA ARG A 146 18.33 -12.56 -0.39
C ARG A 146 19.71 -12.98 0.13
N LYS A 147 20.03 -14.28 0.12
CA LYS A 147 21.36 -14.78 0.49
C LYS A 147 22.46 -14.27 -0.44
N GLN A 148 22.16 -13.95 -1.70
CA GLN A 148 23.12 -13.40 -2.65
C GLN A 148 23.39 -11.91 -2.40
N TYR A 149 22.35 -11.13 -2.14
CA TYR A 149 22.43 -9.67 -2.17
C TYR A 149 22.46 -9.00 -0.80
N LEU A 150 21.91 -9.63 0.23
CA LEU A 150 21.82 -9.04 1.56
C LEU A 150 23.06 -9.36 2.39
N VAL A 151 23.55 -8.36 3.11
CA VAL A 151 24.64 -8.52 4.08
C VAL A 151 24.12 -9.10 5.40
N HIS A 152 22.93 -8.64 5.79
CA HIS A 152 22.19 -9.09 6.97
C HIS A 152 20.70 -9.18 6.62
N ASP A 153 20.04 -10.23 7.06
CA ASP A 153 18.58 -10.30 7.01
C ASP A 153 17.96 -9.48 8.14
N LEU A 154 16.76 -8.96 7.86
CA LEU A 154 15.93 -8.38 8.89
C LEU A 154 15.44 -9.49 9.85
N PRO A 155 15.31 -9.20 11.15
CA PRO A 155 14.81 -10.19 12.10
C PRO A 155 13.33 -10.49 11.84
N ASN A 156 12.92 -11.75 12.08
CA ASN A 156 11.52 -12.20 12.10
C ASN A 156 10.75 -11.96 10.79
N LEU A 157 11.40 -12.16 9.65
CA LEU A 157 10.73 -12.12 8.34
C LEU A 157 9.65 -13.20 8.27
N ARG A 158 8.41 -12.77 8.05
CA ARG A 158 7.30 -13.67 7.79
C ARG A 158 7.50 -14.37 6.44
N GLN A 159 7.14 -15.65 6.38
CA GLN A 159 7.25 -16.46 5.16
C GLN A 159 5.85 -16.85 4.68
N MET A 160 5.72 -16.97 3.36
CA MET A 160 4.50 -17.39 2.68
C MET A 160 4.85 -18.33 1.53
N LYS A 161 3.84 -18.93 0.91
CA LYS A 161 3.96 -19.63 -0.37
C LYS A 161 3.63 -18.66 -1.50
N ASN A 162 4.26 -18.79 -2.66
CA ASN A 162 3.83 -18.13 -3.90
C ASN A 162 2.84 -19.02 -4.69
N ASP A 163 2.44 -18.58 -5.89
CA ASP A 163 1.53 -19.34 -6.77
C ASP A 163 2.10 -20.70 -7.19
N GLN A 164 3.43 -20.84 -7.24
CA GLN A 164 4.15 -22.07 -7.52
C GLN A 164 4.35 -22.95 -6.26
N SER A 165 3.78 -22.55 -5.11
CA SER A 165 3.92 -23.21 -3.81
C SER A 165 5.35 -23.21 -3.24
N GLU A 166 6.23 -22.35 -3.73
CA GLU A 166 7.58 -22.14 -3.20
C GLU A 166 7.55 -21.25 -1.96
N ILE A 167 8.44 -21.49 -1.01
CA ILE A 167 8.56 -20.66 0.20
C ILE A 167 9.31 -19.37 -0.12
N VAL A 168 8.64 -18.23 0.09
CA VAL A 168 9.16 -16.88 -0.13
C VAL A 168 8.94 -15.99 1.10
N ILE A 169 9.60 -14.84 1.15
CA ILE A 169 9.39 -13.82 2.18
C ILE A 169 8.14 -13.01 1.87
N ASP A 170 7.26 -12.85 2.85
CA ASP A 170 6.15 -11.90 2.81
C ASP A 170 6.69 -10.48 3.01
N CYS A 171 7.00 -9.80 1.91
CA CYS A 171 7.55 -8.45 1.95
C CYS A 171 6.50 -7.39 2.32
N SER A 172 5.21 -7.72 2.32
CA SER A 172 4.12 -6.75 2.59
C SER A 172 4.19 -6.11 3.98
N GLN A 173 4.92 -6.73 4.92
CA GLN A 173 5.12 -6.21 6.28
C GLN A 173 6.40 -5.38 6.45
N LEU A 174 7.20 -5.20 5.39
CA LEU A 174 8.47 -4.48 5.43
C LEU A 174 8.26 -2.99 5.19
N SER A 175 9.01 -2.17 5.93
CA SER A 175 8.69 -0.74 6.07
C SER A 175 8.86 0.06 4.79
N GLY A 176 9.73 -0.37 3.89
CA GLY A 176 9.93 0.26 2.58
C GLY A 176 9.64 -0.67 1.41
N TYR A 177 8.71 -1.61 1.57
CA TYR A 177 8.25 -2.47 0.48
C TYR A 177 7.55 -1.64 -0.61
N ASP A 178 7.81 -1.99 -1.86
CA ASP A 178 7.25 -1.33 -3.04
C ASP A 178 6.02 -2.12 -3.49
N LEU A 179 4.84 -1.66 -3.07
CA LEU A 179 3.57 -2.25 -3.48
C LEU A 179 3.12 -1.61 -4.80
N MET A 180 3.15 -2.38 -5.88
CA MET A 180 2.67 -1.93 -7.19
C MET A 180 1.16 -2.13 -7.29
N PHE A 181 0.40 -1.05 -7.44
CA PHE A 181 -1.06 -1.08 -7.58
C PHE A 181 -1.50 -0.11 -8.68
N GLU A 182 -2.25 -0.57 -9.68
CA GLU A 182 -2.70 0.26 -10.82
C GLU A 182 -1.55 1.07 -11.48
N LYS A 183 -0.36 0.45 -11.62
CA LYS A 183 0.89 1.07 -12.12
C LYS A 183 1.50 2.14 -11.21
N LEU A 184 0.90 2.43 -10.07
CA LEU A 184 1.49 3.28 -9.03
C LEU A 184 2.41 2.45 -8.13
N CYS A 185 3.52 3.04 -7.71
CA CYS A 185 4.37 2.47 -6.68
C CYS A 185 4.01 3.09 -5.32
N LEU A 186 3.43 2.28 -4.43
CA LEU A 186 3.17 2.64 -3.03
C LEU A 186 4.40 2.26 -2.20
N THR A 187 5.43 3.10 -2.28
CA THR A 187 6.70 2.93 -1.55
C THR A 187 6.78 3.82 -0.31
N SER A 188 7.68 3.48 0.61
CA SER A 188 7.98 4.28 1.78
C SER A 188 9.47 4.24 2.10
N CYS A 189 10.20 5.20 1.53
CA CYS A 189 11.65 5.29 1.68
C CYS A 189 12.07 6.73 1.98
N TRP A 190 13.36 7.04 1.87
CA TRP A 190 13.92 8.31 2.31
C TRP A 190 13.25 9.55 1.72
N LYS A 191 13.18 9.65 0.39
CA LYS A 191 12.54 10.78 -0.32
C LYS A 191 11.73 10.30 -1.50
N MET A 192 10.50 10.77 -1.63
CA MET A 192 9.49 10.29 -2.57
C MET A 192 8.72 11.45 -3.21
N TRP A 193 8.25 11.23 -4.43
CA TRP A 193 7.41 12.16 -5.18
C TRP A 193 6.15 11.44 -5.66
N PHE A 194 5.00 12.05 -5.43
CA PHE A 194 3.68 11.53 -5.80
C PHE A 194 3.00 12.55 -6.71
N SER A 195 2.66 12.15 -7.94
CA SER A 195 1.89 13.00 -8.87
C SER A 195 0.41 13.02 -8.52
N SER A 196 -0.36 13.89 -9.19
CA SER A 196 -1.81 13.94 -9.05
C SER A 196 -2.54 12.64 -9.41
N ASN A 197 -1.88 11.75 -10.15
CA ASN A 197 -2.38 10.40 -10.43
C ASN A 197 -2.50 9.51 -9.19
N TYR A 198 -1.96 9.90 -8.03
CA TYR A 198 -2.23 9.17 -6.78
C TYR A 198 -3.58 9.54 -6.18
N TYR A 199 -4.16 10.69 -6.55
CA TYR A 199 -5.29 11.28 -5.82
C TYR A 199 -6.61 10.58 -6.08
N HIS A 200 -6.70 9.75 -7.13
CA HIS A 200 -7.82 8.84 -7.23
C HIS A 200 -7.72 7.75 -6.14
N LEU A 201 -6.54 7.25 -5.82
CA LEU A 201 -6.39 6.18 -4.84
C LEU A 201 -6.33 6.69 -3.39
N ILE A 202 -5.63 7.81 -3.15
CA ILE A 202 -5.41 8.37 -1.82
C ILE A 202 -5.60 9.89 -1.94
N PRO A 203 -6.61 10.48 -1.29
CA PRO A 203 -6.86 11.91 -1.43
C PRO A 203 -5.62 12.75 -1.12
N LYS A 204 -5.31 13.76 -1.95
CA LYS A 204 -4.15 14.65 -1.80
C LYS A 204 -3.94 15.13 -0.35
N GLN A 205 -5.02 15.52 0.32
CA GLN A 205 -4.96 16.00 1.70
C GLN A 205 -4.40 14.96 2.68
N ALA A 206 -4.59 13.66 2.42
CA ALA A 206 -4.00 12.61 3.25
C ALA A 206 -2.46 12.60 3.17
N PHE A 207 -1.87 12.92 2.00
CA PHE A 207 -0.43 13.10 1.86
C PHE A 207 0.07 14.36 2.57
N LEU A 208 -0.72 15.45 2.58
CA LEU A 208 -0.34 16.70 3.25
C LEU A 208 -0.45 16.62 4.77
N ASP A 209 -1.34 15.75 5.28
CA ASP A 209 -1.61 15.59 6.71
C ASP A 209 -0.73 14.53 7.39
N VAL A 210 0.18 13.86 6.66
CA VAL A 210 1.05 12.85 7.28
C VAL A 210 1.92 13.48 8.36
N GLN A 211 2.00 12.79 9.49
CA GLN A 211 2.77 13.20 10.66
C GLN A 211 4.04 12.35 10.78
N GLN A 212 5.01 12.87 11.53
CA GLN A 212 6.31 12.23 11.77
C GLN A 212 7.10 11.98 10.47
N VAL A 213 7.08 12.99 9.61
CA VAL A 213 7.95 13.09 8.43
C VAL A 213 8.84 14.33 8.60
N ASP A 214 9.98 14.36 7.94
CA ASP A 214 10.89 15.51 8.01
C ASP A 214 10.32 16.71 7.25
N ARG A 215 9.88 16.47 6.00
CA ARG A 215 9.38 17.56 5.15
C ARG A 215 8.33 17.08 4.14
N ILE A 216 7.37 17.96 3.88
CA ILE A 216 6.38 17.84 2.81
C ILE A 216 6.44 19.13 1.99
N ASP A 217 6.68 19.02 0.70
CA ASP A 217 6.66 20.13 -0.25
C ASP A 217 5.59 19.85 -1.32
N VAL A 218 4.84 20.89 -1.71
CA VAL A 218 3.95 20.84 -2.88
C VAL A 218 4.63 21.61 -4.01
N LEU A 219 4.95 20.91 -5.09
CA LEU A 219 5.51 21.49 -6.31
C LEU A 219 4.40 21.81 -7.31
N ASP A 220 4.75 22.40 -8.46
CA ASP A 220 3.77 22.65 -9.53
C ASP A 220 3.13 21.34 -10.02
N ASN A 221 2.00 21.47 -10.71
CA ASN A 221 1.19 20.35 -11.21
C ASN A 221 0.78 19.37 -10.10
N GLU A 222 0.62 19.91 -8.89
CA GLU A 222 0.16 19.21 -7.71
C GLU A 222 1.03 18.03 -7.28
N VAL A 223 2.32 18.01 -7.65
CA VAL A 223 3.23 16.98 -7.17
C VAL A 223 3.52 17.19 -5.69
N VAL A 224 3.36 16.12 -4.89
CA VAL A 224 3.71 16.12 -3.46
C VAL A 224 5.03 15.39 -3.28
N ARG A 225 6.04 16.12 -2.79
CA ARG A 225 7.35 15.57 -2.41
C ARG A 225 7.42 15.40 -0.91
N ILE A 226 7.80 14.21 -0.46
CA ILE A 226 7.88 13.85 0.96
C ILE A 226 9.27 13.33 1.28
N MET A 227 9.86 13.82 2.37
CA MET A 227 11.11 13.34 2.94
C MET A 227 10.85 12.81 4.35
N LEU A 228 11.20 11.55 4.63
CA LEU A 228 10.89 10.91 5.90
C LEU A 228 11.97 11.15 6.99
N PHE A 229 13.23 11.28 6.58
CA PHE A 229 14.38 11.47 7.49
C PHE A 229 15.57 12.10 6.72
N ASP A 230 16.68 12.37 7.38
CA ASP A 230 17.75 13.25 6.83
C ASP A 230 18.61 12.65 5.71
N SER A 231 18.82 11.33 5.72
CA SER A 231 19.80 10.66 4.84
C SER A 231 19.39 9.24 4.48
N PRO A 232 19.52 8.81 3.20
CA PRO A 232 19.14 7.46 2.79
C PRO A 232 19.99 6.38 3.45
N ASN A 233 21.26 6.64 3.77
CA ASN A 233 22.18 5.68 4.41
C ASN A 233 21.86 5.36 5.87
N ASN A 234 20.87 6.02 6.46
CA ASN A 234 20.46 5.82 7.85
C ASN A 234 19.15 5.03 7.96
N TRP A 235 18.64 4.44 6.87
CA TRP A 235 17.34 3.76 6.84
C TRP A 235 17.19 2.66 7.91
N GLN A 236 18.28 1.95 8.22
CA GLN A 236 18.37 0.85 9.18
C GLN A 236 18.21 1.29 10.65
N LEU A 237 18.25 2.60 10.93
CA LEU A 237 18.00 3.09 12.28
C LEU A 237 16.56 2.72 12.69
N PRO A 238 16.33 2.20 13.91
CA PRO A 238 14.99 1.82 14.34
C PRO A 238 13.94 2.93 14.21
N ALA A 239 14.34 4.19 14.45
CA ALA A 239 13.48 5.35 14.25
C ALA A 239 13.06 5.51 12.78
N ASN A 240 13.99 5.37 11.84
CA ASN A 240 13.70 5.55 10.40
C ASN A 240 12.85 4.42 9.84
N LEU A 241 13.09 3.16 10.25
CA LEU A 241 12.19 2.04 9.97
C LEU A 241 10.77 2.30 10.52
N SER A 242 10.68 2.91 11.70
CA SER A 242 9.39 3.27 12.30
C SER A 242 8.69 4.41 11.55
N PHE A 243 9.41 5.42 11.06
CA PHE A 243 8.86 6.50 10.24
C PHE A 243 8.33 5.96 8.91
N GLN A 244 9.10 5.10 8.24
CA GLN A 244 8.64 4.42 7.03
C GLN A 244 7.35 3.63 7.29
N ARG A 245 7.36 2.77 8.32
CA ARG A 245 6.18 1.97 8.66
C ARG A 245 4.96 2.84 9.01
N LEU A 246 5.16 3.91 9.77
CA LEU A 246 4.08 4.83 10.14
C LEU A 246 3.55 5.60 8.92
N PHE A 247 4.41 6.02 8.01
CA PHE A 247 4.01 6.68 6.75
C PHE A 247 3.09 5.78 5.92
N ARG A 248 3.48 4.52 5.68
CA ARG A 248 2.63 3.53 5.00
C ARG A 248 1.28 3.33 5.68
N LYS A 249 1.29 3.20 7.01
CA LYS A 249 0.09 3.02 7.84
C LYS A 249 -0.87 4.20 7.74
N GLN A 250 -0.35 5.42 7.85
CA GLN A 250 -1.14 6.64 7.74
C GLN A 250 -1.84 6.73 6.37
N LEU A 251 -1.14 6.41 5.30
CA LEU A 251 -1.68 6.44 3.95
C LEU A 251 -2.46 5.17 3.58
N GLY A 252 -2.48 4.16 4.46
CA GLY A 252 -3.21 2.91 4.26
C GLY A 252 -2.70 2.07 3.09
N PHE A 253 -1.44 2.22 2.67
CA PHE A 253 -0.91 1.49 1.50
C PHE A 253 -1.17 -0.01 1.59
N ASP A 254 -0.91 -0.59 2.76
CA ASP A 254 -1.07 -2.02 3.00
C ASP A 254 -2.54 -2.47 3.06
N GLN A 255 -3.51 -1.55 3.03
CA GLN A 255 -4.95 -1.84 3.04
C GLN A 255 -5.58 -1.76 1.65
N ILE A 256 -4.81 -1.40 0.63
CA ILE A 256 -5.29 -1.25 -0.75
C ILE A 256 -5.34 -2.59 -1.48
N GLU A 257 -4.30 -3.41 -1.33
CA GLU A 257 -4.18 -4.72 -1.97
C GLU A 257 -3.34 -5.67 -1.11
N TRP A 258 -3.70 -6.96 -1.14
CA TRP A 258 -2.98 -8.03 -0.45
C TRP A 258 -2.63 -9.17 -1.40
N ILE A 259 -1.34 -9.40 -1.60
CA ILE A 259 -0.85 -10.51 -2.41
C ILE A 259 -0.60 -11.79 -1.59
N ASN A 260 -0.57 -11.68 -0.26
CA ASN A 260 -0.30 -12.81 0.65
C ASN A 260 -1.55 -13.65 0.97
N GLY A 261 -2.70 -13.32 0.36
CA GLY A 261 -3.96 -14.02 0.53
C GLY A 261 -4.67 -13.82 1.87
N VAL A 262 -4.01 -13.24 2.88
CA VAL A 262 -4.57 -13.16 4.25
C VAL A 262 -4.55 -11.76 4.87
N GLY A 263 -4.03 -10.76 4.15
CA GLY A 263 -3.96 -9.38 4.59
C GLY A 263 -2.77 -9.06 5.48
N VAL A 264 -2.77 -7.86 6.05
CA VAL A 264 -1.62 -7.31 6.80
C VAL A 264 -1.41 -7.99 8.16
N LEU A 265 -2.47 -8.54 8.74
CA LEU A 265 -2.51 -9.04 10.13
C LEU A 265 -2.14 -7.96 11.17
N GLU A 266 -2.54 -6.72 10.88
CA GLU A 266 -2.37 -5.59 11.77
C GLU A 266 -3.66 -4.75 11.86
N ASP A 267 -3.82 -4.04 12.98
CA ASP A 267 -4.97 -3.19 13.25
C ASP A 267 -4.83 -1.91 12.41
N PRO A 268 -5.79 -1.58 11.51
CA PRO A 268 -5.58 -0.56 10.49
C PRO A 268 -5.48 0.85 11.07
N TYR A 269 -4.64 1.68 10.46
CA TYR A 269 -4.54 3.13 10.73
C TYR A 269 -5.38 3.94 9.75
N ALA A 270 -5.61 3.37 8.56
CA ALA A 270 -6.51 3.89 7.56
C ALA A 270 -7.26 2.74 6.89
N GLU A 271 -8.48 2.98 6.44
CA GLU A 271 -9.29 2.03 5.67
C GLU A 271 -9.90 2.74 4.46
N PHE A 272 -10.25 1.96 3.43
CA PHE A 272 -10.83 2.47 2.19
C PHE A 272 -12.17 1.82 1.89
N ILE A 273 -13.11 2.64 1.42
CA ILE A 273 -14.35 2.20 0.80
C ILE A 273 -14.34 2.74 -0.62
N LYS A 274 -14.27 1.83 -1.60
CA LYS A 274 -14.27 2.16 -3.04
C LYS A 274 -15.66 1.93 -3.62
N ALA A 275 -16.14 2.91 -4.39
CA ALA A 275 -17.29 2.79 -5.26
C ALA A 275 -16.94 3.34 -6.66
N GLN A 276 -17.80 3.11 -7.65
CA GLN A 276 -17.47 3.30 -9.07
C GLN A 276 -16.86 4.67 -9.42
N HIS A 277 -17.26 5.74 -8.73
CA HIS A 277 -16.78 7.12 -8.99
C HIS A 277 -16.31 7.84 -7.73
N MET A 278 -16.11 7.11 -6.62
CA MET A 278 -15.77 7.72 -5.34
C MET A 278 -14.88 6.81 -4.50
N ILE A 279 -14.02 7.43 -3.71
CA ILE A 279 -13.31 6.79 -2.61
C ILE A 279 -13.58 7.50 -1.32
N GLN A 280 -13.78 6.70 -0.28
CA GLN A 280 -13.80 7.18 1.09
C GLN A 280 -12.60 6.57 1.80
N MET A 281 -11.72 7.44 2.31
CA MET A 281 -10.65 7.06 3.23
C MET A 281 -11.09 7.40 4.65
N ILE A 282 -10.89 6.48 5.59
CA ILE A 282 -11.09 6.72 7.03
C ILE A 282 -9.74 6.58 7.70
N GLN A 283 -9.26 7.62 8.38
CA GLN A 283 -8.03 7.61 9.17
C GLN A 283 -8.33 7.68 10.67
N TYR A 284 -7.54 6.98 11.46
CA TYR A 284 -7.73 6.82 12.91
C TYR A 284 -6.69 7.61 13.71
N GLN A 285 -7.17 8.33 14.74
CA GLN A 285 -6.35 9.22 15.56
C GLN A 285 -6.68 9.10 17.05
N ASN A 286 -5.69 9.38 17.90
CA ASN A 286 -5.85 9.45 19.34
C ASN A 286 -6.36 10.84 19.79
N GLU A 287 -6.44 11.07 21.10
CA GLU A 287 -6.92 12.34 21.68
C GLU A 287 -6.02 13.53 21.34
N ASN A 288 -4.75 13.27 21.00
CA ASN A 288 -3.77 14.27 20.58
C ASN A 288 -3.74 14.45 19.05
N MET A 289 -4.73 13.90 18.32
CA MET A 289 -4.79 13.92 16.86
C MET A 289 -3.62 13.22 16.16
N GLN A 290 -2.92 12.32 16.87
CA GLN A 290 -1.82 11.53 16.30
C GLN A 290 -2.37 10.24 15.69
N PRO A 291 -1.81 9.74 14.58
CA PRO A 291 -2.24 8.50 13.96
C PRO A 291 -2.08 7.32 14.92
N VAL A 292 -3.12 6.50 15.04
CA VAL A 292 -3.11 5.27 15.84
C VAL A 292 -3.94 4.20 15.16
N ALA A 293 -3.80 2.96 15.62
CA ALA A 293 -4.61 1.85 15.14
C ALA A 293 -6.10 2.04 15.49
N LYS A 294 -6.99 1.52 14.65
CA LYS A 294 -8.45 1.65 14.75
C LYS A 294 -8.98 1.31 16.14
N THR A 295 -8.51 0.23 16.77
CA THR A 295 -9.00 -0.10 18.12
C THR A 295 -8.59 0.91 19.19
N GLN A 296 -7.54 1.70 18.97
CA GLN A 296 -7.04 2.72 19.91
C GLN A 296 -7.56 4.13 19.61
N ALA A 297 -8.34 4.29 18.54
CA ALA A 297 -8.82 5.57 18.07
C ALA A 297 -9.87 6.18 19.01
N THR A 298 -9.75 7.49 19.21
CA THR A 298 -10.78 8.33 19.85
C THR A 298 -11.28 9.42 18.90
N HIS A 299 -10.59 9.60 17.77
CA HIS A 299 -10.95 10.49 16.69
C HIS A 299 -10.78 9.76 15.36
N PHE A 300 -11.60 10.13 14.38
CA PHE A 300 -11.46 9.60 13.03
C PHE A 300 -11.82 10.67 12.00
N ILE A 301 -11.03 10.69 10.92
CA ILE A 301 -11.20 11.60 9.79
C ILE A 301 -11.72 10.77 8.62
N SER A 302 -12.88 11.14 8.10
CA SER A 302 -13.38 10.59 6.84
C SER A 302 -13.15 11.60 5.73
N ARG A 303 -12.42 11.18 4.69
CA ARG A 303 -12.19 11.94 3.46
C ARG A 303 -12.89 11.25 2.33
N LEU A 304 -13.86 11.94 1.74
CA LEU A 304 -14.56 11.49 0.56
C LEU A 304 -14.06 12.28 -0.65
N PHE A 305 -13.71 11.58 -1.70
CA PHE A 305 -13.38 12.18 -2.98
C PHE A 305 -14.20 11.55 -4.09
N ASN A 306 -14.99 12.37 -4.78
CA ASN A 306 -15.74 11.99 -5.98
C ASN A 306 -14.96 12.49 -7.20
N TYR A 307 -14.39 11.57 -7.99
CA TYR A 307 -13.56 11.91 -9.14
C TYR A 307 -14.38 12.49 -10.29
N SER A 308 -15.62 12.03 -10.47
CA SER A 308 -16.46 12.48 -11.58
C SER A 308 -16.85 13.96 -11.43
N GLU A 309 -17.09 14.40 -10.19
CA GLU A 309 -17.50 15.77 -9.87
C GLU A 309 -16.35 16.64 -9.37
N HIS A 310 -15.16 16.08 -9.17
CA HIS A 310 -14.00 16.74 -8.55
C HIS A 310 -14.35 17.34 -7.17
N VAL A 311 -15.17 16.63 -6.39
CA VAL A 311 -15.64 17.09 -5.08
C VAL A 311 -14.91 16.36 -3.97
N TYR A 312 -14.30 17.14 -3.09
CA TYR A 312 -13.66 16.67 -1.87
C TYR A 312 -14.46 17.11 -0.64
N LEU A 313 -14.73 16.17 0.26
CA LEU A 313 -15.37 16.42 1.55
C LEU A 313 -14.55 15.79 2.66
N GLU A 314 -14.37 16.53 3.76
CA GLU A 314 -13.76 16.04 4.98
C GLU A 314 -14.74 16.14 6.14
N ALA A 315 -14.82 15.08 6.93
CA ALA A 315 -15.54 15.08 8.19
C ALA A 315 -14.66 14.52 9.30
N ARG A 316 -14.60 15.23 10.43
CA ARG A 316 -13.92 14.79 11.63
C ARG A 316 -14.95 14.44 12.69
N ARG A 317 -14.77 13.30 13.34
CA ARG A 317 -15.63 12.87 14.45
C ARG A 317 -14.75 12.46 15.62
N SER A 318 -15.22 12.81 16.82
CA SER A 318 -14.66 12.38 18.10
C SER A 318 -15.62 11.39 18.75
N GLY A 319 -15.09 10.38 19.40
CA GLY A 319 -15.85 9.38 20.13
C GLY A 319 -15.28 7.98 19.96
N GLN A 320 -15.89 7.03 20.66
CA GLN A 320 -15.57 5.62 20.45
C GLN A 320 -16.23 5.12 19.16
N LEU A 321 -15.52 4.28 18.43
CA LEU A 321 -16.08 3.59 17.28
C LEU A 321 -17.27 2.75 17.73
N ASN A 322 -18.36 2.86 16.97
CA ASN A 322 -19.60 2.14 17.26
C ASN A 322 -19.52 0.71 16.69
N TYR A 323 -20.60 -0.04 16.89
CA TYR A 323 -20.69 -1.41 16.42
C TYR A 323 -20.50 -1.56 14.91
N GLN A 324 -21.07 -0.64 14.13
CA GLN A 324 -21.02 -0.66 12.66
C GLN A 324 -19.61 -0.49 12.11
N ALA A 325 -18.73 0.20 12.84
CA ALA A 325 -17.34 0.35 12.45
C ALA A 325 -16.57 -0.99 12.41
N TYR A 326 -17.02 -1.98 13.20
CA TYR A 326 -16.42 -3.32 13.25
C TYR A 326 -17.31 -4.35 12.55
N PHE A 327 -18.62 -4.26 12.67
CA PHE A 327 -19.60 -5.16 12.07
C PHE A 327 -20.52 -4.36 11.14
N PRO A 328 -20.08 -4.09 9.89
CA PRO A 328 -20.78 -3.18 8.98
C PRO A 328 -22.09 -3.74 8.42
N PHE A 329 -22.37 -5.03 8.63
CA PHE A 329 -23.55 -5.70 8.10
C PHE A 329 -24.42 -6.30 9.21
N GLU A 330 -25.67 -6.59 8.88
CA GLU A 330 -26.59 -7.37 9.68
C GLU A 330 -27.21 -8.45 8.81
N THR A 331 -27.32 -9.68 9.32
CA THR A 331 -28.07 -10.75 8.63
C THR A 331 -29.57 -10.45 8.67
N ILE A 332 -30.27 -10.61 7.54
CA ILE A 332 -31.70 -10.33 7.47
C ILE A 332 -32.50 -11.27 8.37
N ASP A 333 -32.15 -12.56 8.35
CA ASP A 333 -32.90 -13.64 9.01
C ASP A 333 -32.63 -13.72 10.51
N THR A 334 -31.36 -13.69 10.91
CA THR A 334 -30.94 -13.89 12.32
C THR A 334 -30.69 -12.60 13.08
N LYS A 335 -30.67 -11.43 12.41
CA LYS A 335 -30.36 -10.13 13.01
C LYS A 335 -29.00 -10.10 13.72
N GLU A 336 -28.07 -10.94 13.28
CA GLU A 336 -26.70 -10.99 13.77
C GLU A 336 -25.89 -9.87 13.13
N SER A 337 -25.12 -9.16 13.94
CA SER A 337 -24.16 -8.18 13.44
C SER A 337 -22.97 -8.91 12.84
N LEU A 338 -22.70 -8.65 11.57
CA LEU A 338 -21.83 -9.45 10.72
C LEU A 338 -20.59 -8.66 10.31
N ALA A 339 -19.44 -9.32 10.44
CA ALA A 339 -18.21 -8.99 9.76
C ALA A 339 -17.75 -10.22 8.97
N TYR A 340 -17.11 -10.00 7.82
CA TYR A 340 -16.59 -11.11 7.03
C TYR A 340 -15.17 -10.84 6.53
N TRP A 341 -14.45 -11.93 6.25
CA TRP A 341 -13.15 -11.92 5.60
C TRP A 341 -13.12 -12.94 4.46
N LEU A 342 -12.51 -12.57 3.34
CA LEU A 342 -12.14 -13.49 2.27
C LEU A 342 -10.65 -13.77 2.42
N LEU A 343 -10.28 -15.01 2.73
CA LEU A 343 -8.90 -15.40 2.96
C LEU A 343 -8.52 -16.55 2.04
N ASN A 344 -7.37 -16.44 1.38
CA ASN A 344 -6.74 -17.55 0.69
C ASN A 344 -5.59 -18.09 1.55
N THR A 345 -5.91 -19.09 2.37
CA THR A 345 -4.95 -19.70 3.29
C THR A 345 -3.95 -20.65 2.62
N GLU A 346 -4.11 -20.90 1.30
CA GLU A 346 -3.14 -21.71 0.54
C GLU A 346 -1.76 -21.04 0.46
N TYR A 347 -1.72 -19.71 0.53
CA TYR A 347 -0.48 -18.94 0.59
C TYR A 347 0.21 -19.01 1.96
N CYS A 348 -0.44 -19.56 2.99
CA CYS A 348 0.14 -19.68 4.32
C CYS A 348 0.93 -20.98 4.49
N LEU A 349 2.00 -20.94 5.30
CA LEU A 349 2.75 -22.13 5.69
C LEU A 349 1.99 -23.00 6.70
N ASP A 350 1.18 -22.37 7.55
CA ASP A 350 0.43 -22.98 8.65
C ASP A 350 -1.06 -23.22 8.30
N ASN A 351 -1.40 -23.22 7.01
CA ASN A 351 -2.78 -23.31 6.50
C ASN A 351 -3.71 -22.22 7.06
N GLY A 352 -3.17 -21.06 7.45
CA GLY A 352 -3.91 -19.87 7.82
C GLY A 352 -4.28 -19.78 9.30
N VAL A 353 -3.76 -20.67 10.15
CA VAL A 353 -4.06 -20.69 11.60
C VAL A 353 -3.71 -19.35 12.25
N GLU A 354 -2.55 -18.76 11.94
CA GLU A 354 -2.13 -17.45 12.41
C GLU A 354 -3.15 -16.36 12.04
N ALA A 355 -3.53 -16.29 10.76
CA ALA A 355 -4.43 -15.29 10.24
C ALA A 355 -5.85 -15.40 10.82
N LEU A 356 -6.40 -16.62 10.85
CA LEU A 356 -7.72 -16.89 11.43
C LEU A 356 -7.75 -16.51 12.91
N THR A 357 -6.73 -16.93 13.66
CA THR A 357 -6.62 -16.59 15.08
C THR A 357 -6.48 -15.09 15.30
N TYR A 358 -5.73 -14.40 14.44
CA TYR A 358 -5.56 -12.95 14.49
C TYR A 358 -6.91 -12.23 14.34
N TYR A 359 -7.69 -12.55 13.30
CA TYR A 359 -8.97 -11.87 13.06
C TYR A 359 -10.02 -12.20 14.13
N ILE A 360 -10.04 -13.43 14.65
CA ILE A 360 -10.90 -13.81 15.78
C ILE A 360 -10.55 -12.97 17.03
N ASP A 361 -9.27 -12.87 17.38
CA ASP A 361 -8.79 -12.04 18.50
C ASP A 361 -9.12 -10.56 18.28
N TYR A 362 -8.89 -10.04 17.07
CA TYR A 362 -9.18 -8.67 16.70
C TYR A 362 -10.64 -8.30 17.00
N TYR A 363 -11.61 -9.09 16.53
CA TYR A 363 -13.03 -8.81 16.77
C TYR A 363 -13.46 -9.02 18.22
N LEU A 364 -12.90 -10.01 18.93
CA LEU A 364 -13.16 -10.17 20.37
C LEU A 364 -12.63 -8.98 21.20
N ARG A 365 -11.46 -8.44 20.85
CA ARG A 365 -10.92 -7.22 21.47
C ARG A 365 -11.75 -6.00 21.14
N ALA A 366 -12.27 -5.89 19.91
CA ALA A 366 -13.20 -4.83 19.52
C ALA A 366 -14.51 -4.90 20.34
N LEU A 367 -15.12 -6.08 20.47
CA LEU A 367 -16.33 -6.29 21.26
C LEU A 367 -16.15 -5.91 22.73
N ARG A 368 -14.99 -6.16 23.30
CA ARG A 368 -14.69 -5.75 24.68
C ARG A 368 -14.75 -4.22 24.86
N LYS A 369 -14.44 -3.46 23.80
CA LYS A 369 -14.42 -1.99 23.81
C LYS A 369 -15.80 -1.40 23.51
N LEU A 370 -16.55 -2.02 22.60
CA LEU A 370 -17.95 -1.68 22.35
C LEU A 370 -18.73 -1.92 23.65
N SER A 371 -19.33 -0.88 24.23
CA SER A 371 -19.81 -0.88 25.61
C SER A 371 -20.66 -2.11 25.98
N LYS A 372 -20.56 -2.56 27.25
CA LYS A 372 -21.30 -3.71 27.82
C LYS A 372 -22.84 -3.69 27.62
N GLN A 373 -23.41 -2.60 27.15
CA GLN A 373 -24.86 -2.42 27.01
C GLN A 373 -25.42 -2.98 25.70
N ASP A 374 -24.57 -3.31 24.71
CA ASP A 374 -24.99 -3.83 23.42
C ASP A 374 -24.66 -5.32 23.26
N ASN A 375 -25.55 -6.18 23.72
CA ASN A 375 -25.41 -7.64 23.66
C ASN A 375 -25.96 -8.24 22.35
N ARG A 376 -25.85 -7.51 21.24
CA ARG A 376 -26.26 -8.04 19.93
C ARG A 376 -25.44 -9.28 19.57
N PRO A 377 -26.06 -10.33 19.02
CA PRO A 377 -25.32 -11.50 18.60
C PRO A 377 -24.40 -11.12 17.42
N THR A 378 -23.14 -11.56 17.49
CA THR A 378 -22.11 -11.27 16.48
C THR A 378 -21.71 -12.50 15.71
N LEU A 379 -21.59 -12.32 14.40
CA LEU A 379 -21.09 -13.31 13.48
C LEU A 379 -19.83 -12.79 12.78
N LEU A 380 -18.75 -13.56 12.88
CA LEU A 380 -17.55 -13.44 12.05
C LEU A 380 -17.55 -14.58 11.04
N ARG A 381 -17.61 -14.23 9.76
CA ARG A 381 -17.64 -15.21 8.68
C ARG A 381 -16.34 -15.20 7.87
N PHE A 382 -15.72 -16.36 7.71
CA PHE A 382 -14.57 -16.54 6.84
C PHE A 382 -14.98 -17.25 5.56
N TYR A 383 -14.68 -16.62 4.43
CA TYR A 383 -14.82 -17.20 3.11
C TYR A 383 -13.46 -17.70 2.63
N LEU A 384 -13.40 -18.99 2.28
CA LEU A 384 -12.17 -19.64 1.82
C LEU A 384 -12.35 -20.20 0.40
N PRO A 385 -11.34 -20.14 -0.48
CA PRO A 385 -11.35 -20.90 -1.73
C PRO A 385 -11.64 -22.38 -1.50
N GLU A 386 -12.21 -23.08 -2.48
CA GLU A 386 -12.66 -24.47 -2.30
C GLU A 386 -11.56 -25.39 -1.77
N LYS A 387 -10.35 -25.28 -2.31
CA LYS A 387 -9.20 -26.09 -1.87
C LYS A 387 -8.78 -25.73 -0.44
N ALA A 388 -8.63 -24.44 -0.12
CA ALA A 388 -8.38 -23.98 1.24
C ALA A 388 -9.44 -24.45 2.24
N PHE A 389 -10.72 -24.37 1.87
CA PHE A 389 -11.84 -24.79 2.69
C PHE A 389 -11.80 -26.29 3.00
N ASN A 390 -11.54 -27.11 1.98
CA ASN A 390 -11.43 -28.57 2.14
C ASN A 390 -10.19 -29.01 2.93
N GLN A 391 -9.17 -28.13 3.04
CA GLN A 391 -7.94 -28.35 3.79
C GLN A 391 -7.94 -27.71 5.18
N LEU A 392 -9.02 -27.03 5.58
CA LEU A 392 -9.13 -26.38 6.88
C LEU A 392 -8.97 -27.42 8.00
N SER A 393 -7.88 -27.32 8.76
CA SER A 393 -7.66 -28.17 9.92
C SER A 393 -8.33 -27.58 11.16
N GLU A 394 -9.56 -28.01 11.42
CA GLU A 394 -10.33 -27.61 12.61
C GLU A 394 -9.52 -27.85 13.89
N ASP A 395 -8.89 -29.02 14.03
CA ASP A 395 -8.09 -29.38 15.20
C ASP A 395 -6.91 -28.43 15.41
N GLN A 396 -6.19 -28.05 14.34
CA GLN A 396 -5.06 -27.12 14.46
C GLN A 396 -5.52 -25.73 14.90
N LEU A 397 -6.61 -25.22 14.33
CA LEU A 397 -7.18 -23.93 14.72
C LEU A 397 -7.68 -23.96 16.17
N ILE A 398 -8.43 -24.99 16.56
CA ILE A 398 -8.97 -25.13 17.91
C ILE A 398 -7.82 -25.21 18.92
N ASN A 399 -6.79 -26.02 18.66
CA ASN A 399 -5.62 -26.11 19.54
C ASN A 399 -4.90 -24.76 19.67
N ALA A 400 -4.69 -24.04 18.56
CA ALA A 400 -4.06 -22.72 18.61
C ALA A 400 -4.88 -21.68 19.40
N LEU A 401 -6.21 -21.76 19.35
CA LEU A 401 -7.11 -20.96 20.18
C LEU A 401 -7.04 -21.39 21.66
N LEU A 402 -7.06 -22.69 21.96
CA LEU A 402 -6.96 -23.20 23.32
C LEU A 402 -5.61 -22.83 23.97
N ASP A 403 -4.50 -22.92 23.23
CA ASP A 403 -3.16 -22.52 23.69
C ASP A 403 -3.10 -21.04 24.07
N LYS A 404 -3.87 -20.20 23.36
CA LYS A 404 -4.04 -18.78 23.68
C LYS A 404 -5.17 -18.53 24.69
N GLN A 405 -5.64 -19.55 25.39
CA GLN A 405 -6.66 -19.50 26.46
C GLN A 405 -8.04 -18.99 26.00
N TYR A 406 -8.43 -19.29 24.77
CA TYR A 406 -9.81 -19.11 24.31
C TYR A 406 -10.66 -20.31 24.75
N LEU A 407 -11.95 -20.10 24.99
CA LEU A 407 -12.91 -21.21 25.07
C LEU A 407 -13.57 -21.37 23.70
N VAL A 408 -13.66 -22.60 23.21
CA VAL A 408 -14.23 -22.92 21.91
C VAL A 408 -15.30 -23.99 22.09
N TYR A 409 -16.50 -23.72 21.58
CA TYR A 409 -17.63 -24.65 21.62
C TYR A 409 -18.11 -24.91 20.18
N PRO A 410 -18.23 -26.16 19.74
CA PRO A 410 -18.82 -26.46 18.44
C PRO A 410 -20.31 -26.07 18.44
N ALA A 411 -20.78 -25.47 17.36
CA ALA A 411 -22.19 -25.25 17.12
C ALA A 411 -22.84 -26.52 16.53
N ILE A 412 -24.16 -26.46 16.29
CA ILE A 412 -24.93 -27.57 15.71
C ILE A 412 -24.49 -27.83 14.25
N ASP A 413 -24.11 -26.76 13.54
CA ASP A 413 -23.67 -26.83 12.15
C ASP A 413 -22.16 -27.12 12.06
N LYS A 414 -21.77 -27.90 11.05
CA LYS A 414 -20.34 -28.11 10.75
C LYS A 414 -19.66 -26.79 10.37
N ASN A 415 -18.40 -26.62 10.72
CA ASN A 415 -17.60 -25.41 10.48
C ASN A 415 -18.14 -24.14 11.17
N HIS A 416 -18.83 -24.31 12.30
CA HIS A 416 -19.38 -23.22 13.08
C HIS A 416 -19.02 -23.41 14.55
N TYR A 417 -18.43 -22.38 15.16
CA TYR A 417 -17.96 -22.39 16.54
C TYR A 417 -18.40 -21.13 17.28
N LEU A 418 -18.65 -21.28 18.58
CA LEU A 418 -18.71 -20.16 19.51
C LEU A 418 -17.35 -20.03 20.16
N VAL A 419 -16.73 -18.86 20.00
CA VAL A 419 -15.42 -18.55 20.58
C VAL A 419 -15.60 -17.49 21.66
N VAL A 420 -15.03 -17.74 22.84
CA VAL A 420 -15.15 -16.86 24.02
C VAL A 420 -13.79 -16.43 24.53
N LYS A 421 -13.61 -15.11 24.67
CA LYS A 421 -12.47 -14.52 25.38
C LYS A 421 -12.81 -13.12 25.86
N TYR A 422 -12.11 -12.65 26.90
CA TYR A 422 -12.30 -11.32 27.48
C TYR A 422 -13.73 -11.03 27.98
N GLY A 423 -14.49 -12.08 28.30
CA GLY A 423 -15.92 -11.96 28.66
C GLY A 423 -16.82 -11.64 27.47
N GLN A 424 -16.33 -11.81 26.24
CA GLN A 424 -17.07 -11.62 24.99
C GLN A 424 -17.20 -12.95 24.26
N THR A 425 -18.28 -13.11 23.51
CA THR A 425 -18.57 -14.30 22.70
C THR A 425 -18.80 -13.88 21.26
N ILE A 426 -18.18 -14.59 20.32
CA ILE A 426 -18.41 -14.40 18.89
C ILE A 426 -18.72 -15.73 18.23
N SER A 427 -19.69 -15.71 17.32
CA SER A 427 -20.02 -16.81 16.42
C SER A 427 -19.03 -16.76 15.25
N VAL A 428 -18.28 -17.84 15.03
CA VAL A 428 -17.28 -17.95 13.96
C VAL A 428 -17.71 -19.03 12.98
N ARG A 429 -17.89 -18.66 11.71
CA ARG A 429 -18.36 -19.58 10.66
C ARG A 429 -17.42 -19.56 9.46
N PHE A 430 -17.18 -20.74 8.88
CA PHE A 430 -16.43 -20.88 7.63
C PHE A 430 -17.37 -21.32 6.50
N ASP A 431 -17.25 -20.67 5.35
CA ASP A 431 -17.98 -21.00 4.13
C ASP A 431 -17.04 -20.95 2.91
N GLN A 432 -17.43 -21.59 1.81
CA GLN A 432 -16.68 -21.49 0.55
C GLN A 432 -16.92 -20.13 -0.13
N ALA A 433 -15.88 -19.56 -0.73
CA ALA A 433 -15.89 -18.23 -1.33
C ALA A 433 -16.90 -18.06 -2.49
N ASN A 434 -17.26 -19.13 -3.18
CA ASN A 434 -18.29 -19.14 -4.23
C ASN A 434 -19.70 -18.77 -3.69
N TYR A 435 -19.97 -18.98 -2.40
CA TYR A 435 -21.25 -18.60 -1.77
C TYR A 435 -21.32 -17.13 -1.33
N LEU A 436 -20.20 -16.38 -1.35
CA LEU A 436 -20.18 -14.99 -0.89
C LEU A 436 -21.23 -14.12 -1.59
N ARG A 437 -21.35 -14.25 -2.93
CA ARG A 437 -22.32 -13.46 -3.72
C ARG A 437 -23.77 -13.81 -3.40
N SER A 438 -24.08 -15.07 -3.09
CA SER A 438 -25.44 -15.46 -2.70
C SER A 438 -25.75 -15.00 -1.28
N ASP A 439 -24.80 -15.14 -0.36
CA ASP A 439 -24.96 -14.76 1.04
C ASP A 439 -25.12 -13.25 1.20
N ALA A 440 -24.37 -12.46 0.43
CA ALA A 440 -24.42 -11.00 0.46
C ALA A 440 -25.80 -10.43 0.11
N LYS A 441 -26.65 -11.20 -0.59
CA LYS A 441 -28.06 -10.81 -0.84
C LYS A 441 -28.92 -10.83 0.42
N ASN A 442 -28.49 -11.56 1.45
CA ASN A 442 -29.18 -11.70 2.73
C ASN A 442 -28.59 -10.78 3.81
N TRP A 443 -27.77 -9.80 3.41
CA TRP A 443 -27.18 -8.82 4.32
C TRP A 443 -27.84 -7.47 4.10
N ARG A 444 -27.90 -6.68 5.17
CA ARG A 444 -28.30 -5.27 5.13
C ARG A 444 -27.35 -4.43 5.98
N GLN A 445 -27.35 -3.12 5.74
CA GLN A 445 -26.72 -2.21 6.71
C GLN A 445 -27.57 -2.17 7.98
N PRO A 446 -26.97 -2.19 9.18
CA PRO A 446 -27.72 -2.12 10.44
C PRO A 446 -28.51 -0.81 10.53
N GLU A 447 -29.79 -0.88 10.89
CA GLU A 447 -30.60 0.30 11.15
C GLU A 447 -30.08 1.02 12.42
N GLU A 448 -29.61 2.26 12.29
CA GLU A 448 -29.31 3.09 13.45
C GLU A 448 -30.60 3.38 14.22
N LYS A 449 -30.69 2.95 15.48
CA LYS A 449 -31.58 3.62 16.44
C LYS A 449 -31.00 4.99 16.71
N LEU A 450 -31.45 5.99 15.95
CA LEU A 450 -31.15 7.39 16.22
C LEU A 450 -31.93 7.85 17.45
N ASP A 451 -31.25 8.50 18.40
CA ASP A 451 -31.93 9.42 19.31
C ASP A 451 -32.56 10.53 18.46
N ASP A 452 -33.83 10.87 18.74
CA ASP A 452 -34.65 11.79 17.94
C ASP A 452 -34.06 13.22 17.83
N GLU A 453 -33.01 13.57 18.57
CA GLU A 453 -32.37 14.89 18.60
C GLU A 453 -31.27 15.11 17.55
N THR A 454 -30.74 14.07 16.87
CA THR A 454 -29.64 14.21 15.88
C THR A 454 -30.07 14.09 14.42
N LYS A 455 -31.37 14.25 14.13
CA LYS A 455 -31.99 14.15 12.79
C LYS A 455 -31.46 15.13 11.71
N GLU A 456 -30.51 16.00 11.99
CA GLU A 456 -29.71 16.63 10.92
C GLU A 456 -28.54 15.72 10.55
N ARG A 457 -28.81 14.71 9.70
CA ARG A 457 -27.78 13.80 9.22
C ARG A 457 -26.77 14.53 8.35
N PHE A 458 -25.51 14.15 8.49
CA PHE A 458 -24.42 14.54 7.59
C PHE A 458 -24.76 14.26 6.12
N GLU A 459 -25.51 13.19 5.82
CA GLU A 459 -26.04 12.89 4.49
C GLU A 459 -27.07 13.91 4.02
N ASP A 460 -27.89 14.46 4.91
CA ASP A 460 -28.81 15.55 4.61
C ASP A 460 -28.05 16.87 4.44
N LYS A 461 -26.94 17.10 5.16
CA LYS A 461 -26.03 18.24 4.92
C LYS A 461 -25.31 18.12 3.58
N ILE A 462 -24.91 16.91 3.17
CA ILE A 462 -24.32 16.63 1.86
C ILE A 462 -25.38 16.82 0.76
N LYS A 463 -26.56 16.23 0.91
CA LYS A 463 -27.68 16.44 -0.03
C LYS A 463 -28.11 17.90 -0.11
N ASP A 464 -28.26 18.61 1.01
CA ASP A 464 -28.62 20.02 1.02
C ASP A 464 -27.52 20.90 0.45
N TYR A 465 -26.24 20.58 0.69
CA TYR A 465 -25.12 21.27 0.06
C TYR A 465 -25.16 21.12 -1.46
N PHE A 466 -25.39 19.90 -1.97
CA PHE A 466 -25.53 19.65 -3.41
C PHE A 466 -26.81 20.25 -4.01
N MET A 467 -27.91 20.30 -3.25
CA MET A 467 -29.18 20.89 -3.72
C MET A 467 -29.17 22.42 -3.71
N ARG A 468 -28.48 23.05 -2.74
CA ARG A 468 -28.36 24.51 -2.63
C ARG A 468 -27.32 25.10 -3.59
N ASN A 469 -26.29 24.33 -3.94
CA ASN A 469 -25.21 24.76 -4.86
C ASN A 469 -25.38 24.23 -6.30
N ARG A 470 -26.58 23.77 -6.68
CA ARG A 470 -26.96 23.70 -8.10
C ARG A 470 -26.98 25.13 -8.65
N ILE A 471 -25.85 25.54 -9.21
CA ILE A 471 -25.77 26.71 -10.09
C ILE A 471 -26.85 26.49 -11.15
N LYS A 472 -27.87 27.35 -11.13
CA LYS A 472 -28.80 27.47 -12.24
C LYS A 472 -27.95 27.71 -13.48
N LYS A 473 -28.10 26.87 -14.51
CA LYS A 473 -27.72 27.26 -15.86
C LYS A 473 -28.40 28.60 -16.11
N GLU A 474 -27.63 29.68 -16.19
CA GLU A 474 -28.05 30.86 -16.93
C GLU A 474 -27.91 30.49 -18.40
N ASP A 475 -29.02 30.66 -19.12
CA ASP A 475 -29.14 30.49 -20.58
C ASP A 475 -28.26 31.51 -21.34
#